data_AF-A0A069I9L1-F1
#
_entry.id   AF-A0A069I9L1-F1
#
_cell.length_a   1.000
_cell.length_b   1.000
_cell.length_c   1.000
_cell.angle_alpha   90.00
_cell.angle_beta   90.00
_cell.angle_gamma   90.00
#
_symmetry.space_group_name_H-M   'P 1'
#
loop_
_entity.id
_entity.type
_entity.pdbx_description
1 polymer ?
#
loop_
_entity_poly.entity_id
_entity_poly.type
_entity_poly.pdbx_seq_one_letter_code
_entity_poly.pdbx_strand_id
1 'polypeptide(L)'
;MSKGINLRAVLAAYNLPESLKSAFAVLAAAHLHSPHSTTRVSGRSLSQMSQRQRAQALLKMFVDLRDGGFALTTPYNLRQKHIQWLVRYWVLEQKLNVGTVELRLTHLRALTSWMGKTNMVGSLDDYVERPADYKRSYIAREDRSWAGNGVDAVAKIA
;
A
#
# COMPACT_ATOMS: atom_id res chain seq x y z
N MET A 1 -15.83 10.75 16.76
CA MET A 1 -14.40 10.93 16.41
C MET A 1 -14.25 10.79 14.90
N SER A 2 -13.61 11.76 14.23
CA SER A 2 -13.41 11.72 12.77
C SER A 2 -12.78 10.37 12.38
N LYS A 3 -13.43 9.64 11.46
CA LYS A 3 -12.94 8.35 10.95
C LYS A 3 -11.75 8.52 9.97
N GLY A 4 -11.30 9.75 9.72
CA GLY A 4 -10.31 10.07 8.69
C GLY A 4 -9.08 10.80 9.22
N ILE A 5 -8.00 10.71 8.45
CA ILE A 5 -6.72 11.39 8.71
C ILE A 5 -6.75 12.86 8.26
N ASN A 6 -5.79 13.66 8.71
CA ASN A 6 -5.50 14.97 8.10
C ASN A 6 -4.86 14.78 6.71
N LEU A 7 -5.70 14.55 5.70
CA LEU A 7 -5.28 14.25 4.34
C LEU A 7 -4.60 15.44 3.66
N ARG A 8 -5.02 16.67 3.98
CA ARG A 8 -4.41 17.90 3.45
C ARG A 8 -2.93 17.99 3.82
N ALA A 9 -2.59 17.73 5.08
CA ALA A 9 -1.21 17.71 5.53
C ALA A 9 -0.38 16.60 4.85
N VAL A 10 -0.99 15.42 4.61
CA VAL A 10 -0.31 14.34 3.88
C VAL A 10 -0.04 14.75 2.43
N LEU A 11 -1.01 15.34 1.73
CA LEU A 11 -0.87 15.78 0.33
C LEU A 11 0.17 16.89 0.15
N ALA A 12 0.24 17.82 1.10
CA ALA A 12 1.19 18.93 1.08
C ALA A 12 2.65 18.47 1.08
N ALA A 13 2.94 17.29 1.64
CA ALA A 13 4.29 16.73 1.70
C ALA A 13 4.82 16.17 0.36
N TYR A 14 3.99 16.09 -0.69
CA TYR A 14 4.38 15.52 -1.98
C TYR A 14 4.40 16.58 -3.08
N ASN A 15 5.45 16.60 -3.90
CA ASN A 15 5.53 17.44 -5.09
C ASN A 15 4.84 16.76 -6.28
N LEU A 16 3.51 16.86 -6.34
CA LEU A 16 2.66 16.28 -7.39
C LEU A 16 1.73 17.35 -7.97
N PRO A 17 1.26 17.20 -9.23
CA PRO A 17 0.32 18.14 -9.84
C PRO A 17 -0.92 18.34 -8.97
N GLU A 18 -1.41 19.58 -8.89
CA GLU A 18 -2.57 19.89 -8.05
C GLU A 18 -3.83 19.15 -8.50
N SER A 19 -4.00 18.95 -9.81
CA SER A 19 -5.07 18.12 -10.38
C SER A 19 -5.02 16.67 -9.87
N LEU A 20 -3.81 16.12 -9.68
CA LEU A 20 -3.63 14.77 -9.17
C LEU A 20 -3.96 14.72 -7.68
N LYS A 21 -3.45 15.67 -6.90
CA LYS A 21 -3.71 15.79 -5.47
C LYS A 21 -5.21 15.94 -5.20
N SER A 22 -5.89 16.81 -5.94
CA SER A 22 -7.32 17.06 -5.83
C SER A 22 -8.15 15.80 -6.14
N ALA A 23 -7.88 15.14 -7.27
CA ALA A 23 -8.60 13.91 -7.64
C ALA A 23 -8.31 12.76 -6.65
N PHE A 24 -7.07 12.64 -6.16
CA PHE A 24 -6.73 11.67 -5.12
C PHE A 24 -7.46 11.99 -3.80
N ALA A 25 -7.58 13.27 -3.44
CA ALA A 25 -8.25 13.68 -2.21
C ALA A 25 -9.71 13.24 -2.17
N VAL A 26 -10.42 13.37 -3.30
CA VAL A 26 -11.80 12.91 -3.45
C VAL A 26 -11.90 11.39 -3.26
N LEU A 27 -11.06 10.62 -3.94
CA LEU A 27 -11.03 9.16 -3.80
C LEU A 27 -10.71 8.72 -2.36
N ALA A 28 -9.71 9.35 -1.74
CA ALA A 28 -9.27 9.02 -0.40
C ALA A 28 -10.33 9.38 0.66
N ALA A 29 -10.99 10.53 0.54
CA ALA A 29 -12.08 10.91 1.45
C ALA A 29 -13.21 9.86 1.46
N ALA A 30 -13.55 9.32 0.28
CA ALA A 30 -14.60 8.32 0.14
C ALA A 30 -14.19 6.91 0.62
N HIS A 31 -12.94 6.49 0.38
CA HIS A 31 -12.60 5.05 0.48
C HIS A 31 -11.42 4.70 1.37
N LEU A 32 -10.63 5.68 1.86
CA LEU A 32 -9.38 5.37 2.56
C LEU A 32 -9.61 4.56 3.84
N HIS A 33 -10.74 4.81 4.52
CA HIS A 33 -11.16 4.12 5.73
C HIS A 33 -11.60 2.65 5.50
N SER A 34 -11.90 2.28 4.26
CA SER A 34 -12.43 0.95 3.93
C SER A 34 -11.29 -0.07 3.79
N PRO A 35 -11.40 -1.25 4.41
CA PRO A 35 -10.43 -2.33 4.15
C PRO A 35 -10.51 -2.80 2.70
N HIS A 36 -9.37 -3.23 2.17
CA HIS A 36 -9.30 -3.94 0.90
C HIS A 36 -8.79 -5.35 1.21
N SER A 37 -9.69 -6.19 1.68
CA SER A 37 -9.41 -7.58 2.10
C SER A 37 -10.60 -8.45 1.74
N THR A 38 -10.31 -9.60 1.14
CA THR A 38 -11.29 -10.64 0.82
C THR A 38 -11.53 -11.60 1.99
N THR A 39 -10.62 -11.67 2.95
CA THR A 39 -10.65 -12.63 4.07
C THR A 39 -11.09 -12.00 5.40
N ARG A 40 -11.16 -10.67 5.47
CA ARG A 40 -11.50 -9.97 6.70
C ARG A 40 -12.99 -10.11 7.01
N VAL A 41 -13.29 -10.71 8.17
CA VAL A 41 -14.67 -10.88 8.68
C VAL A 41 -15.19 -9.64 9.42
N SER A 42 -14.30 -8.79 9.94
CA SER A 42 -14.70 -7.60 10.70
C SER A 42 -15.12 -6.44 9.78
N GLY A 43 -16.32 -5.90 10.00
CA GLY A 43 -16.80 -4.67 9.35
C GLY A 43 -16.18 -3.36 9.86
N ARG A 44 -15.17 -3.42 10.75
CA ARG A 44 -14.53 -2.22 11.31
C ARG A 44 -13.71 -1.48 10.26
N SER A 45 -13.81 -0.17 10.23
CA SER A 45 -12.94 0.70 9.43
C SER A 45 -11.47 0.54 9.81
N LEU A 46 -10.57 0.91 8.89
CA LEU A 46 -9.14 0.95 9.15
C LEU A 46 -8.79 2.04 10.16
N SER A 47 -7.75 1.79 10.96
CA SER A 47 -7.21 2.80 11.87
C SER A 47 -6.66 3.99 11.10
N GLN A 48 -6.61 5.16 11.75
CA GLN A 48 -6.02 6.37 11.15
C GLN A 48 -4.57 6.15 10.71
N MET A 49 -3.78 5.37 11.46
CA MET A 49 -2.42 5.04 11.07
C MET A 49 -2.38 4.23 9.76
N SER A 50 -3.22 3.21 9.63
CA SER A 50 -3.31 2.39 8.41
C SER A 50 -3.76 3.21 7.21
N GLN A 51 -4.70 4.13 7.42
CA GLN A 51 -5.15 5.08 6.40
C GLN A 51 -4.00 5.99 5.95
N ARG A 52 -3.24 6.55 6.90
CA ARG A 52 -2.08 7.41 6.61
C ARG A 52 -1.01 6.67 5.82
N GLN A 53 -0.63 5.47 6.26
CA GLN A 53 0.37 4.65 5.57
C GLN A 53 -0.06 4.33 4.13
N ARG A 54 -1.33 3.95 3.93
CA ARG A 54 -1.87 3.69 2.58
C ARG A 54 -1.80 4.95 1.71
N ALA A 55 -2.22 6.11 2.23
CA ALA A 55 -2.19 7.37 1.47
C ALA A 55 -0.75 7.76 1.09
N GLN A 56 0.18 7.67 2.03
CA GLN A 56 1.60 7.97 1.80
C GLN A 56 2.23 7.03 0.78
N ALA A 57 1.93 5.73 0.86
CA ALA A 57 2.39 4.76 -0.12
C ALA A 57 1.85 5.09 -1.52
N LEU A 58 0.55 5.34 -1.66
CA LEU A 58 -0.06 5.71 -2.94
C LEU A 58 0.56 6.97 -3.55
N LEU A 59 0.74 8.01 -2.76
CA LEU A 59 1.35 9.26 -3.23
C LEU A 59 2.83 9.07 -3.60
N LYS A 60 3.60 8.27 -2.83
CA LYS A 60 4.98 7.95 -3.19
C LYS A 60 5.07 7.21 -4.51
N MET A 61 4.12 6.33 -4.83
CA MET A 61 4.11 5.63 -6.12
C MET A 61 3.85 6.58 -7.30
N PHE A 62 3.04 7.63 -7.12
CA PHE A 62 2.93 8.67 -8.15
C PHE A 62 4.19 9.50 -8.30
N VAL A 63 4.94 9.72 -7.22
CA VAL A 63 6.28 10.34 -7.29
C VAL A 63 7.25 9.42 -8.03
N ASP A 64 7.32 8.13 -7.67
CA ASP A 64 8.16 7.14 -8.36
C ASP A 64 7.85 7.13 -9.86
N LEU A 65 6.56 7.12 -10.24
CA LEU A 65 6.15 7.19 -11.64
C LEU A 65 6.67 8.44 -12.34
N ARG A 66 6.60 9.60 -11.69
CA ARG A 66 7.09 10.86 -12.25
C ARG A 66 8.60 10.84 -12.44
N ASP A 67 9.33 10.33 -11.46
CA ASP A 67 10.79 10.13 -11.52
C ASP A 67 11.17 9.15 -12.65
N GLY A 68 10.30 8.16 -12.91
CA GLY A 68 10.38 7.23 -14.03
C GLY A 68 9.94 7.77 -15.39
N GLY A 69 9.66 9.07 -15.51
CA GLY A 69 9.23 9.69 -16.77
C GLY A 69 7.73 9.65 -17.06
N PHE A 70 6.90 9.16 -16.13
CA PHE A 70 5.43 9.13 -16.27
C PHE A 70 4.78 10.34 -15.58
N ALA A 71 4.45 11.37 -16.36
CA ALA A 71 3.82 12.59 -15.87
C ALA A 71 2.29 12.46 -15.69
N LEU A 72 1.83 11.60 -14.78
CA LEU A 72 0.39 11.47 -14.50
C LEU A 72 -0.14 12.76 -13.85
N THR A 73 -1.19 13.33 -14.43
CA THR A 73 -1.89 14.52 -13.93
C THR A 73 -3.12 14.17 -13.09
N THR A 74 -3.54 12.90 -13.06
CA THR A 74 -4.68 12.41 -12.30
C THR A 74 -4.54 10.92 -11.99
N PRO A 75 -5.03 10.40 -10.84
CA PRO A 75 -5.00 8.97 -10.53
C PRO A 75 -5.69 8.11 -11.61
N TYR A 76 -6.71 8.67 -12.27
CA TYR A 76 -7.43 8.01 -13.36
C TYR A 76 -6.56 7.76 -14.60
N ASN A 77 -5.36 8.36 -14.71
CA ASN A 77 -4.40 8.07 -15.78
C ASN A 77 -3.55 6.83 -15.51
N LEU A 78 -3.68 6.19 -14.35
CA LEU A 78 -3.01 4.92 -14.08
C LEU A 78 -3.45 3.85 -15.12
N ARG A 79 -2.48 3.07 -15.62
CA ARG A 79 -2.63 2.00 -16.62
C ARG A 79 -1.70 0.82 -16.24
N GLN A 80 -1.93 -0.37 -16.81
CA GLN A 80 -1.14 -1.57 -16.51
C GLN A 80 0.37 -1.37 -16.71
N LYS A 81 0.77 -0.66 -17.77
CA LYS A 81 2.18 -0.30 -18.02
C LYS A 81 2.86 0.43 -16.86
N HIS A 82 2.12 1.27 -16.13
CA HIS A 82 2.64 2.01 -14.97
C HIS A 82 2.86 1.06 -13.78
N ILE A 83 1.96 0.09 -13.58
CA ILE A 83 2.09 -0.92 -12.53
C ILE A 83 3.29 -1.82 -12.84
N GLN A 84 3.41 -2.28 -14.09
CA GLN A 84 4.54 -3.09 -14.54
C GLN A 84 5.87 -2.37 -14.29
N TRP A 85 5.96 -1.09 -14.69
CA TRP A 85 7.15 -0.30 -14.44
C TRP A 85 7.46 -0.15 -12.95
N LEU A 86 6.46 0.18 -12.12
CA LEU A 86 6.64 0.30 -10.67
C LEU A 86 7.15 -0.98 -10.03
N VAL A 87 6.57 -2.13 -10.40
CA VAL A 87 6.98 -3.43 -9.83
C VAL A 87 8.43 -3.74 -10.23
N ARG A 88 8.78 -3.55 -11.51
CA ARG A 88 10.17 -3.73 -11.97
C ARG A 88 11.13 -2.79 -11.23
N TYR A 89 10.79 -1.52 -11.10
CA TYR A 89 11.58 -0.53 -10.37
C TYR A 89 11.77 -0.94 -8.90
N TRP A 90 10.72 -1.36 -8.20
CA TRP A 90 10.84 -1.75 -6.80
C TRP A 90 11.67 -3.01 -6.58
N VAL A 91 11.53 -4.01 -7.44
CA VAL A 91 12.22 -5.30 -7.31
C VAL A 91 13.66 -5.22 -7.80
N LEU A 92 13.87 -4.64 -8.99
CA LEU A 92 15.15 -4.69 -9.67
C LEU A 92 16.06 -3.52 -9.30
N GLU A 93 15.51 -2.33 -9.05
CA GLU A 93 16.32 -1.12 -8.81
C GLU A 93 16.38 -0.83 -7.30
N GLN A 94 15.22 -0.72 -6.63
CA GLN A 94 15.19 -0.44 -5.18
C GLN A 94 15.46 -1.66 -4.29
N LYS A 95 15.45 -2.88 -4.86
CA LYS A 95 15.66 -4.14 -4.14
C LYS A 95 14.76 -4.28 -2.89
N LEU A 96 13.52 -3.77 -2.96
CA LEU A 96 12.59 -3.87 -1.84
C LEU A 96 12.26 -5.32 -1.53
N ASN A 97 12.01 -5.66 -0.26
CA ASN A 97 11.59 -7.02 0.10
C ASN A 97 10.20 -7.37 -0.48
N VAL A 98 9.97 -8.67 -0.67
CA VAL A 98 8.73 -9.22 -1.28
C VAL A 98 7.46 -8.71 -0.58
N GLY A 99 7.45 -8.72 0.75
CA GLY A 99 6.28 -8.31 1.54
C GLY A 99 5.91 -6.84 1.33
N THR A 100 6.91 -5.98 1.12
CA THR A 100 6.70 -4.56 0.84
C THR A 100 6.13 -4.35 -0.55
N VAL A 101 6.61 -5.09 -1.56
CA VAL A 101 6.07 -5.03 -2.91
C VAL A 101 4.62 -5.55 -2.95
N GLU A 102 4.33 -6.66 -2.28
CA GLU A 102 2.97 -7.20 -2.17
C GLU A 102 2.01 -6.23 -1.44
N LEU A 103 2.48 -5.54 -0.41
CA LEU A 103 1.71 -4.51 0.28
C LEU A 103 1.41 -3.31 -0.65
N ARG A 104 2.40 -2.85 -1.43
CA ARG A 104 2.20 -1.80 -2.44
C ARG A 104 1.22 -2.23 -3.52
N LEU A 105 1.29 -3.46 -4.01
CA LEU A 105 0.31 -4.04 -4.94
C LEU A 105 -1.10 -4.07 -4.33
N THR A 106 -1.22 -4.40 -3.05
CA THR A 106 -2.50 -4.34 -2.32
C THR A 106 -3.06 -2.92 -2.25
N HIS A 107 -2.21 -1.91 -2.04
CA HIS A 107 -2.63 -0.52 -2.08
C HIS A 107 -3.05 -0.09 -3.49
N LEU A 108 -2.32 -0.50 -4.54
CA LEU A 108 -2.72 -0.25 -5.92
C LEU A 108 -4.07 -0.88 -6.25
N ARG A 109 -4.33 -2.13 -5.84
CA ARG A 109 -5.65 -2.78 -6.02
C ARG A 109 -6.77 -2.00 -5.34
N ALA A 110 -6.53 -1.50 -4.13
CA ALA A 110 -7.48 -0.63 -3.44
C ALA A 110 -7.75 0.63 -4.29
N LEU A 111 -6.71 1.36 -4.71
CA LEU A 111 -6.86 2.57 -5.52
C LEU A 111 -7.59 2.31 -6.85
N THR A 112 -7.24 1.25 -7.58
CA THR A 112 -7.91 0.94 -8.85
C THR A 112 -9.36 0.56 -8.63
N SER A 113 -9.68 -0.14 -7.53
CA SER A 113 -11.08 -0.44 -7.18
C SER A 113 -11.90 0.82 -6.86
N TRP A 114 -11.31 1.83 -6.20
CA TRP A 114 -11.98 3.12 -5.93
C TRP A 114 -12.34 3.87 -7.23
N MET A 115 -11.58 3.63 -8.30
CA MET A 115 -11.82 4.21 -9.61
C MET A 115 -12.70 3.36 -10.52
N GLY A 116 -13.26 2.24 -10.01
CA GLY A 116 -14.05 1.29 -10.82
C GLY A 116 -13.21 0.43 -11.78
N LYS A 117 -11.87 0.45 -11.65
CA LYS A 117 -10.95 -0.33 -12.49
C LYS A 117 -10.57 -1.64 -11.79
N THR A 118 -11.53 -2.53 -11.64
CA THR A 118 -11.29 -3.86 -11.07
C THR A 118 -10.39 -4.69 -12.01
N ASN A 119 -9.65 -5.65 -11.45
CA ASN A 119 -8.75 -6.56 -12.20
C ASN A 119 -7.57 -5.91 -12.96
N MET A 120 -7.28 -4.63 -12.71
CA MET A 120 -6.18 -3.92 -13.34
C MET A 120 -4.79 -4.30 -12.80
N VAL A 121 -4.72 -4.78 -11.55
CA VAL A 121 -3.46 -5.09 -10.85
C VAL A 121 -3.34 -6.60 -10.65
N GLY A 122 -2.45 -7.20 -11.42
CA GLY A 122 -2.08 -8.62 -11.39
C GLY A 122 -1.27 -9.02 -10.16
N SER A 123 -0.85 -10.28 -10.15
CA SER A 123 0.09 -10.85 -9.18
C SER A 123 1.50 -10.28 -9.38
N LEU A 124 2.40 -10.52 -8.43
CA LEU A 124 3.81 -10.11 -8.58
C LEU A 124 4.48 -10.81 -9.78
N ASP A 125 4.12 -12.07 -10.05
CA ASP A 125 4.68 -12.87 -11.15
C ASP A 125 4.27 -12.35 -12.53
N ASP A 126 3.16 -11.62 -12.61
CA ASP A 126 2.66 -11.06 -13.86
C ASP A 126 3.55 -9.91 -14.39
N TYR A 127 4.49 -9.41 -13.58
CA TYR A 127 5.24 -8.19 -13.87
C TYR A 127 6.76 -8.36 -13.93
N VAL A 128 7.32 -9.35 -13.24
CA VAL A 128 8.77 -9.50 -13.11
C VAL A 128 9.15 -10.95 -12.81
N GLU A 129 10.19 -11.43 -13.50
CA GLU A 129 10.85 -12.67 -13.11
C GLU A 129 11.59 -12.45 -11.78
N ARG A 130 11.21 -13.23 -10.77
CA ARG A 130 11.73 -13.07 -9.41
C ARG A 130 13.18 -13.58 -9.32
N PRO A 131 14.10 -12.85 -8.66
CA PRO A 131 15.40 -13.41 -8.28
C PRO A 131 15.26 -14.69 -7.46
N ALA A 132 16.26 -15.58 -7.50
CA ALA A 132 16.17 -16.96 -7.00
C ALA A 132 15.68 -17.11 -5.53
N ASP A 133 15.89 -16.11 -4.67
CA ASP A 133 15.47 -16.11 -3.26
C ASP A 133 14.37 -15.10 -2.92
N TYR A 134 13.75 -14.49 -3.94
CA TYR A 134 12.74 -13.45 -3.77
C TYR A 134 11.35 -14.03 -3.50
N LYS A 135 11.24 -14.79 -2.39
CA LYS A 135 10.02 -15.47 -1.94
C LYS A 135 9.63 -15.02 -0.54
N ARG A 136 8.33 -15.04 -0.26
CA ARG A 136 7.81 -14.73 1.07
C ARG A 136 7.96 -15.95 1.97
N SER A 137 8.77 -15.84 3.02
CA SER A 137 8.81 -16.85 4.09
C SER A 137 7.80 -16.46 5.18
N TYR A 138 6.94 -17.41 5.55
CA TYR A 138 6.00 -17.29 6.68
C TYR A 138 6.49 -18.04 7.92
N ILE A 139 7.72 -18.57 7.88
CA ILE A 139 8.30 -19.29 9.00
C ILE A 139 8.67 -18.25 10.07
N ALA A 140 8.04 -18.37 11.25
CA ALA A 140 8.45 -17.61 12.41
C ALA A 140 9.89 -18.02 12.77
N ARG A 141 10.85 -17.12 12.54
CA ARG A 141 12.27 -17.38 12.86
C ARG A 141 12.58 -17.20 14.35
N GLU A 142 11.74 -16.42 15.03
CA GLU A 142 11.86 -16.12 16.46
C GLU A 142 10.47 -16.27 17.09
N ASP A 143 10.42 -16.93 18.24
CA ASP A 143 9.20 -17.02 19.04
C ASP A 143 8.94 -15.68 19.74
N ARG A 144 7.87 -15.00 19.32
CA ARG A 144 7.42 -13.73 19.93
C ARG A 144 6.29 -13.93 20.95
N SER A 145 5.99 -15.18 21.31
CA SER A 145 5.06 -15.49 22.39
C SER A 145 5.61 -14.99 23.73
N TRP A 146 4.73 -14.69 24.69
CA TRP A 146 5.16 -14.25 26.01
C TRP A 146 6.03 -15.31 26.68
N ALA A 147 5.63 -16.59 26.59
CA ALA A 147 6.42 -17.72 27.07
C ALA A 147 7.80 -17.81 26.38
N GLY A 148 7.86 -17.65 25.06
CA GLY A 148 9.10 -17.63 24.28
C GLY A 148 10.03 -16.46 24.64
N ASN A 149 9.50 -15.39 25.25
CA ASN A 149 10.25 -14.25 25.78
C ASN A 149 10.45 -14.31 27.31
N GLY A 150 10.18 -15.46 27.94
CA GLY A 150 10.32 -15.65 29.39
C GLY A 150 9.34 -14.83 30.23
N VAL A 151 8.25 -14.34 29.64
CA VAL A 151 7.22 -13.56 30.31
C VAL A 151 6.07 -14.48 30.70
N ASP A 152 5.87 -14.64 32.01
CA ASP A 152 4.67 -15.27 32.56
C ASP A 152 3.51 -14.26 32.56
N ALA A 153 2.56 -14.50 31.67
CA ALA A 153 1.35 -13.70 31.51
C ALA A 153 0.51 -13.61 32.78
N VAL A 154 0.37 -14.76 33.46
CA VAL A 154 -0.56 -14.93 34.58
C VAL A 154 0.01 -14.24 35.82
N ALA A 155 1.32 -14.36 36.03
CA ALA A 155 2.02 -13.69 37.12
C ALA A 155 2.03 -12.15 37.01
N LYS A 156 1.75 -11.58 35.83
CA LYS A 156 1.75 -10.12 35.60
C LYS A 156 0.38 -9.46 35.80
N ILE A 157 -0.68 -10.23 36.01
CA ILE A 157 -2.05 -9.75 36.15
C ILE A 157 -2.52 -9.76 37.62
N ALA A 158 -1.72 -10.33 38.53
CA ALA A 158 -1.92 -10.29 39.99
C ALA A 158 -1.41 -8.97 40.59
#